data_AF-A0A177AUD3-F1
#
_entry.id   AF-A0A177AUD3-F1
#
_cell.length_a   1.000
_cell.length_b   1.000
_cell.length_c   1.000
_cell.angle_alpha   90.00
_cell.angle_beta   90.00
_cell.angle_gamma   90.00
#
_symmetry.space_group_name_H-M   'P 1'
#
loop_
_entity.id
_entity.type
_entity.pdbx_description
1 polymer ?
#
loop_
_entity_poly.entity_id
_entity_poly.type
_entity_poly.pdbx_seq_one_letter_code
_entity_poly.pdbx_strand_id
1 'polypeptide(L)'
;MSKFTALYKNDTKLLKSQECRRQQRILECKKKRNAAVMILRDIHIEDKEEKPGKRSNCKIMLAEELNEIPEDLMENWYILPVPKGYRNLLISNNNKTRAYSKYGKKIDNFDSILPGGSSLTITQKHTAIDTIYCKEINKYYVLDAICWNSLELCNNSTDMRFFWLKSKMEEMYNQFPNLPENDRRFIYLQRYRMSNWDCSEWKKNNSDTFLLNNMDGYLIYHEKTIYEPGLTPLVGWIPYEDIDILLNSV
;
A
#
# COMPACT_ATOMS: atom_id res chain seq x y z
N MET A 1 -10.00 46.40 19.35
CA MET A 1 -10.27 45.02 18.87
C MET A 1 -9.06 44.50 18.10
N SER A 2 -8.70 43.24 18.34
CA SER A 2 -7.76 42.38 17.59
C SER A 2 -6.25 42.72 17.62
N LYS A 3 -5.49 42.03 18.50
CA LYS A 3 -4.05 41.76 18.35
C LYS A 3 -3.58 40.41 18.93
N PHE A 4 -4.48 39.50 19.27
CA PHE A 4 -4.12 38.25 19.98
C PHE A 4 -4.42 36.95 19.22
N THR A 5 -5.16 36.99 18.11
CA THR A 5 -5.51 35.78 17.33
C THR A 5 -4.34 35.19 16.55
N ALA A 6 -3.28 35.96 16.30
CA ALA A 6 -2.09 35.53 15.54
C ALA A 6 -1.02 34.82 16.41
N LEU A 7 -1.16 34.82 17.74
CA LEU A 7 -0.18 34.21 18.66
C LEU A 7 -0.30 32.69 18.81
N TYR A 8 -1.46 32.11 18.45
CA TYR A 8 -1.76 30.69 18.63
C TYR A 8 -1.97 29.93 17.32
N LYS A 9 -1.92 30.63 16.18
CA LYS A 9 -1.98 30.02 14.85
C LYS A 9 -0.60 30.09 14.24
N ASN A 10 -0.02 28.91 13.99
CA ASN A 10 1.31 28.79 13.43
C ASN A 10 1.29 29.36 11.99
N ASP A 11 1.82 30.56 11.82
CA ASP A 11 1.85 31.29 10.54
C ASP A 11 3.06 30.85 9.68
N THR A 12 3.32 29.55 9.62
CA THR A 12 4.44 28.96 8.88
C THR A 12 3.97 28.51 7.50
N LYS A 13 3.64 29.47 6.62
CA LYS A 13 3.13 29.26 5.25
C LYS A 13 1.81 28.48 5.24
N LEU A 14 0.75 29.05 4.66
CA LEU A 14 -0.46 28.32 4.23
C LEU A 14 -0.14 26.84 3.92
N LEU A 15 -0.43 25.92 4.83
CA LEU A 15 -0.55 24.51 4.49
C LEU A 15 -1.70 24.51 3.49
N LYS A 16 -1.38 24.48 2.19
CA LYS A 16 -2.39 24.32 1.14
C LYS A 16 -3.35 23.26 1.63
N SER A 17 -4.65 23.55 1.55
CA SER A 17 -5.70 22.59 1.94
C SER A 17 -5.36 21.23 1.36
N GLN A 18 -5.69 20.17 2.09
CA GLN A 18 -5.43 18.80 1.64
C GLN A 18 -5.96 18.63 0.21
N GLU A 19 -7.12 19.22 -0.09
CA GLU A 19 -7.70 19.28 -1.43
C GLU A 19 -6.81 19.94 -2.49
N CYS A 20 -6.27 21.14 -2.22
CA CYS A 20 -5.37 21.82 -3.16
C CYS A 20 -4.10 20.98 -3.45
N ARG A 21 -3.58 20.28 -2.43
CA ARG A 21 -2.44 19.38 -2.58
C ARG A 21 -2.80 18.14 -3.40
N ARG A 22 -4.01 17.56 -3.23
CA ARG A 22 -4.51 16.45 -4.05
C ARG A 22 -4.57 16.82 -5.52
N GLN A 23 -5.19 17.96 -5.85
CA GLN A 23 -5.33 18.44 -7.23
C GLN A 23 -3.97 18.61 -7.92
N GLN A 24 -3.02 19.23 -7.21
CA GLN A 24 -1.64 19.35 -7.69
C GLN A 24 -1.01 17.97 -7.93
N ARG A 25 -1.18 17.04 -6.99
CA ARG A 25 -0.56 15.71 -7.05
C ARG A 25 -1.16 14.83 -8.16
N ILE A 26 -2.46 14.91 -8.41
CA ILE A 26 -3.13 14.21 -9.52
C ILE A 26 -2.55 14.68 -10.86
N LEU A 27 -2.35 15.99 -11.04
CA LEU A 27 -1.74 16.54 -12.24
C LEU A 27 -0.29 16.05 -12.42
N GLU A 28 0.49 16.01 -11.35
CA GLU A 28 1.85 15.45 -11.36
C GLU A 28 1.85 13.96 -11.72
N CYS A 29 0.95 13.17 -11.15
CA CYS A 29 0.78 11.74 -11.48
C CYS A 29 0.43 11.56 -12.97
N LYS A 30 -0.45 12.42 -13.52
CA LYS A 30 -0.80 12.40 -14.95
C LYS A 30 0.42 12.71 -15.83
N LYS A 31 1.22 13.71 -15.48
CA LYS A 31 2.44 14.07 -16.22
C LYS A 31 3.48 12.93 -16.18
N LYS A 32 3.74 12.36 -15.00
CA LYS A 32 4.70 11.25 -14.84
C LYS A 32 4.30 10.01 -15.66
N ARG A 33 3.01 9.66 -15.65
CA ARG A 33 2.46 8.58 -16.48
C ARG A 33 2.71 8.80 -17.97
N ASN A 34 2.43 10.01 -18.45
CA ASN A 34 2.62 10.35 -19.86
C ASN A 34 4.09 10.41 -20.27
N ALA A 35 4.98 10.76 -19.34
CA ALA A 35 6.40 10.91 -19.60
C ALA A 35 7.21 9.60 -19.48
N ALA A 36 6.57 8.47 -19.13
CA ALA A 36 7.22 7.17 -18.90
C ALA A 36 8.44 7.24 -17.95
N VAL A 37 8.42 8.14 -16.97
CA VAL A 37 9.55 8.37 -16.05
C VAL A 37 9.66 7.20 -15.07
N MET A 38 10.69 6.35 -15.20
CA MET A 38 10.91 5.19 -14.31
C MET A 38 11.37 5.64 -12.91
N ILE A 39 10.53 5.42 -11.89
CA ILE A 39 10.80 5.75 -10.47
C ILE A 39 11.79 4.73 -9.83
N LEU A 40 11.90 3.52 -10.40
CA LEU A 40 12.64 2.41 -9.81
C LEU A 40 14.18 2.57 -9.82
N ARG A 41 14.75 3.56 -10.52
CA ARG A 41 16.19 3.86 -10.35
C ARG A 41 16.54 4.23 -8.89
N ASP A 42 15.57 4.74 -8.13
CA ASP A 42 15.76 5.15 -6.73
C ASP A 42 15.44 4.04 -5.71
N ILE A 43 14.53 3.12 -6.04
CA ILE A 43 14.38 1.85 -5.29
C ILE A 43 15.49 0.94 -5.79
N HIS A 44 16.72 1.14 -5.29
CA HIS A 44 17.86 0.27 -5.59
C HIS A 44 17.51 -1.19 -5.28
N ILE A 45 17.08 -1.95 -6.29
CA ILE A 45 17.02 -3.43 -6.27
C ILE A 45 18.40 -3.99 -6.67
N GLU A 46 19.48 -3.27 -6.36
CA GLU A 46 20.85 -3.76 -6.54
C GLU A 46 21.35 -4.40 -5.25
N ASP A 47 21.70 -5.68 -5.35
CA ASP A 47 22.42 -6.47 -4.37
C ASP A 47 23.88 -6.02 -4.24
N LYS A 48 24.11 -4.81 -3.72
CA LYS A 48 25.36 -4.56 -3.03
C LYS A 48 25.14 -5.06 -1.62
N GLU A 49 25.85 -6.13 -1.24
CA GLU A 49 25.91 -6.67 0.12
C GLU A 49 25.83 -5.51 1.13
N GLU A 50 24.65 -5.33 1.73
CA GLU A 50 24.45 -4.22 2.65
C GLU A 50 25.33 -4.48 3.87
N LYS A 51 26.37 -3.66 4.02
CA LYS A 51 27.18 -3.63 5.23
C LYS A 51 26.26 -3.47 6.44
N PRO A 52 26.49 -4.21 7.54
CA PRO A 52 25.66 -4.10 8.74
C PRO A 52 25.56 -2.64 9.19
N GLY A 53 24.34 -2.11 9.26
CA GLY A 53 24.05 -0.73 9.68
C GLY A 53 23.65 0.24 8.55
N LYS A 54 23.73 -0.14 7.27
CA LYS A 54 23.23 0.69 6.17
C LYS A 54 21.71 0.55 6.04
N ARG A 55 20.97 1.67 6.04
CA ARG A 55 19.53 1.69 5.74
C ARG A 55 19.35 1.54 4.24
N SER A 56 18.49 0.61 3.81
CA SER A 56 18.17 0.50 2.40
C SER A 56 17.35 1.70 1.95
N ASN A 57 17.46 2.10 0.68
CA ASN A 57 16.63 3.15 0.08
C ASN A 57 15.18 2.68 -0.19
N CYS A 58 14.79 1.54 0.36
CA CYS A 58 13.45 0.97 0.25
C CYS A 58 12.47 1.80 1.08
N LYS A 59 11.83 2.76 0.42
CA LYS A 59 10.78 3.60 1.00
C LYS A 59 9.42 3.12 0.49
N ILE A 60 8.40 3.26 1.32
CA ILE A 60 7.01 2.92 0.98
C ILE A 60 6.17 4.19 0.84
N MET A 61 5.06 4.09 0.12
CA MET A 61 4.05 5.16 0.06
C MET A 61 3.24 5.18 1.36
N LEU A 62 3.07 6.36 1.95
CA LEU A 62 2.43 6.56 3.24
C LEU A 62 1.20 7.46 3.11
N ALA A 63 0.15 7.09 3.85
CA ALA A 63 -1.08 7.84 3.94
C ALA A 63 -0.97 9.04 4.89
N GLU A 64 -1.68 10.11 4.57
CA GLU A 64 -2.00 11.18 5.52
C GLU A 64 -3.30 10.85 6.27
N GLU A 65 -3.49 11.40 7.45
CA GLU A 65 -4.82 11.41 8.09
C GLU A 65 -5.82 12.11 7.17
N LEU A 66 -7.00 11.51 6.99
CA LEU A 66 -8.05 12.07 6.13
C LEU A 66 -8.84 13.16 6.88
N ASN A 67 -8.28 14.38 6.92
CA ASN A 67 -8.88 15.52 7.62
C ASN A 67 -9.92 16.25 6.77
N GLU A 68 -9.69 16.38 5.46
CA GLU A 68 -10.64 16.98 4.52
C GLU A 68 -11.19 15.89 3.61
N ILE A 69 -12.50 15.67 3.64
CA ILE A 69 -13.14 14.65 2.81
C ILE A 69 -13.17 15.16 1.35
N PRO A 70 -12.63 14.39 0.38
CA PRO A 70 -12.72 14.75 -1.05
C PRO A 70 -14.17 14.85 -1.51
N GLU A 71 -14.49 15.85 -2.32
CA GLU A 71 -15.83 16.00 -2.92
C GLU A 71 -16.16 14.83 -3.86
N ASP A 72 -15.15 14.23 -4.49
CA ASP A 72 -15.26 13.13 -5.43
C ASP A 72 -15.00 11.75 -4.79
N LEU A 73 -15.17 11.64 -3.47
CA LEU A 73 -14.84 10.44 -2.70
C LEU A 73 -15.56 9.21 -3.26
N MET A 74 -16.85 9.34 -3.61
CA MET A 74 -17.66 8.22 -4.07
C MET A 74 -17.25 7.73 -5.45
N GLU A 75 -16.78 8.61 -6.32
CA GLU A 75 -16.46 8.32 -7.72
C GLU A 75 -15.04 7.79 -7.89
N ASN A 76 -14.05 8.47 -7.29
CA ASN A 76 -12.65 8.33 -7.65
C ASN A 76 -11.79 7.63 -6.58
N TRP A 77 -12.39 7.09 -5.52
CA TRP A 77 -11.63 6.51 -4.41
C TRP A 77 -11.97 5.05 -4.12
N TYR A 78 -10.98 4.38 -3.54
CA TYR A 78 -11.08 3.03 -3.01
C TYR A 78 -10.94 3.06 -1.49
N ILE A 79 -11.60 2.12 -0.82
CA ILE A 79 -11.44 1.85 0.61
C ILE A 79 -10.88 0.43 0.83
N LEU A 80 -9.93 0.35 1.76
CA LEU A 80 -9.22 -0.87 2.12
C LEU A 80 -9.27 -1.03 3.65
N PRO A 81 -10.05 -1.97 4.17
CA PRO A 81 -10.02 -2.36 5.57
C PRO A 81 -8.66 -3.00 5.88
N VAL A 82 -7.91 -2.48 6.86
CA VAL A 82 -6.58 -3.00 7.19
C VAL A 82 -6.55 -3.63 8.59
N PRO A 83 -5.85 -4.77 8.76
CA PRO A 83 -5.64 -5.35 10.08
C PRO A 83 -4.49 -4.68 10.82
N LYS A 84 -4.48 -4.84 12.14
CA LYS A 84 -3.34 -4.49 12.99
C LYS A 84 -2.14 -5.35 12.60
N GLY A 85 -1.01 -4.70 12.35
CA GLY A 85 0.20 -5.40 11.95
C GLY A 85 1.38 -4.49 11.63
N TYR A 86 2.44 -5.09 11.12
CA TYR A 86 3.69 -4.41 10.82
C TYR A 86 3.80 -4.11 9.33
N ARG A 87 3.84 -2.83 8.99
CA ARG A 87 3.98 -2.38 7.59
C ARG A 87 5.37 -2.68 7.06
N ASN A 88 5.44 -3.55 6.04
CA ASN A 88 6.67 -4.07 5.49
C ASN A 88 6.69 -4.00 3.96
N LEU A 89 7.83 -3.61 3.39
CA LEU A 89 8.13 -3.85 2.00
C LEU A 89 8.77 -5.23 1.84
N LEU A 90 8.22 -6.07 0.99
CA LEU A 90 8.84 -7.34 0.62
C LEU A 90 9.53 -7.22 -0.73
N ILE A 91 10.77 -7.68 -0.80
CA ILE A 91 11.55 -7.75 -2.03
C ILE A 91 11.97 -9.20 -2.24
N SER A 92 11.56 -9.77 -3.36
CA SER A 92 11.95 -11.10 -3.82
C SER A 92 12.89 -10.98 -5.00
N ASN A 93 14.11 -11.51 -4.86
CA ASN A 93 15.11 -11.61 -5.92
C ASN A 93 16.15 -12.66 -5.51
N ASN A 94 16.90 -13.20 -6.46
CA ASN A 94 17.98 -14.16 -6.19
C ASN A 94 17.55 -15.33 -5.28
N ASN A 95 16.36 -15.87 -5.54
CA ASN A 95 15.78 -17.03 -4.87
C ASN A 95 15.52 -16.82 -3.37
N LYS A 96 15.33 -15.58 -2.92
CA LYS A 96 14.95 -15.25 -1.54
C LYS A 96 14.00 -14.08 -1.50
N THR A 97 13.16 -14.05 -0.47
CA THR A 97 12.31 -12.92 -0.11
C THR A 97 12.82 -12.26 1.16
N ARG A 98 13.02 -10.94 1.10
CA ARG A 98 13.49 -10.12 2.22
C ARG A 98 12.39 -9.16 2.64
N ALA A 99 12.14 -9.07 3.94
CA ALA A 99 11.22 -8.09 4.49
C ALA A 99 11.98 -6.88 5.02
N TYR A 100 11.52 -5.68 4.68
CA TYR A 100 12.04 -4.41 5.18
C TYR A 100 10.92 -3.65 5.90
N SER A 101 11.23 -3.07 7.05
CA SER A 101 10.33 -2.14 7.74
C SER A 101 10.04 -0.91 6.89
N LYS A 102 8.99 -0.15 7.25
CA LYS A 102 8.72 1.19 6.69
C LYS A 102 9.90 2.19 6.73
N TYR A 103 10.91 1.92 7.55
CA TYR A 103 12.13 2.73 7.69
C TYR A 103 13.33 2.18 6.90
N GLY A 104 13.15 1.15 6.08
CA GLY A 104 14.21 0.54 5.26
C GLY A 104 15.14 -0.41 6.03
N LYS A 105 14.85 -0.73 7.29
CA LYS A 105 15.60 -1.76 8.04
C LYS A 105 15.14 -3.15 7.62
N LYS A 106 16.07 -4.02 7.20
CA LYS A 106 15.80 -5.45 6.96
C LYS A 106 15.37 -6.14 8.25
N ILE A 107 14.22 -6.80 8.21
CA ILE A 107 13.59 -7.51 9.32
C ILE A 107 13.82 -9.02 9.18
N ASP A 108 13.63 -9.55 7.97
CA ASP A 108 13.58 -10.99 7.76
C ASP A 108 14.11 -11.41 6.37
N ASN A 109 14.40 -12.70 6.21
CA ASN A 109 14.88 -13.33 4.99
C ASN A 109 14.40 -14.80 4.93
N PHE A 110 13.52 -15.12 3.98
CA PHE A 110 12.87 -16.42 3.87
C PHE A 110 12.59 -16.83 2.41
N ASP A 111 12.30 -18.10 2.19
CA ASP A 111 11.83 -18.60 0.89
C ASP A 111 10.33 -18.33 0.71
N SER A 112 9.93 -17.88 -0.48
CA SER A 112 8.52 -17.68 -0.80
C SER A 112 8.15 -18.09 -2.22
N ILE A 113 6.85 -18.13 -2.47
CA ILE A 113 6.26 -18.41 -3.78
C ILE A 113 6.16 -17.16 -4.69
N LEU A 114 6.59 -16.00 -4.22
CA LEU A 114 6.67 -14.80 -5.06
C LEU A 114 7.71 -15.02 -6.18
N PRO A 115 7.52 -14.46 -7.38
CA PRO A 115 8.52 -14.57 -8.44
C PRO A 115 9.89 -14.04 -7.98
N GLY A 116 10.92 -14.88 -8.08
CA GLY A 116 12.27 -14.61 -7.58
C GLY A 116 12.49 -14.88 -6.09
N GLY A 117 11.48 -15.39 -5.38
CA GLY A 117 11.47 -15.56 -3.92
C GLY A 117 11.96 -16.89 -3.41
N SER A 118 12.16 -17.88 -4.29
CA SER A 118 12.75 -19.19 -3.98
C SER A 118 13.25 -19.87 -5.25
N SER A 119 14.03 -20.95 -5.10
CA SER A 119 14.47 -21.80 -6.22
C SER A 119 13.32 -22.52 -6.94
N LEU A 120 12.14 -22.59 -6.33
CA LEU A 120 10.93 -23.17 -6.92
C LEU A 120 10.22 -22.20 -7.87
N THR A 121 10.59 -20.91 -7.84
CA THR A 121 9.99 -19.86 -8.65
C THR A 121 10.89 -19.49 -9.83
N ILE A 122 10.37 -18.69 -10.76
CA ILE A 122 11.16 -18.22 -11.92
C ILE A 122 12.40 -17.47 -11.43
N THR A 123 13.58 -18.00 -11.77
CA THR A 123 14.87 -17.44 -11.41
C THR A 123 15.14 -16.15 -12.20
N GLN A 124 16.03 -15.27 -11.67
CA GLN A 124 16.39 -13.97 -12.27
C GLN A 124 15.23 -12.96 -12.39
N LYS A 125 14.16 -13.15 -11.63
CA LYS A 125 13.05 -12.20 -11.55
C LYS A 125 13.09 -11.44 -10.24
N HIS A 126 12.53 -10.23 -10.26
CA HIS A 126 12.36 -9.44 -9.05
C HIS A 126 10.89 -9.07 -8.82
N THR A 127 10.49 -9.07 -7.57
CA THR A 127 9.14 -8.68 -7.13
C THR A 127 9.27 -7.78 -5.92
N ALA A 128 8.54 -6.67 -5.89
CA ALA A 128 8.48 -5.74 -4.78
C ALA A 128 7.01 -5.44 -4.46
N ILE A 129 6.56 -5.85 -3.28
CA ILE A 129 5.17 -5.68 -2.84
C ILE A 129 5.13 -5.03 -1.46
N ASP A 130 4.10 -4.22 -1.25
CA ASP A 130 3.86 -3.49 -0.02
C ASP A 130 2.80 -4.23 0.81
N THR A 131 3.12 -4.53 2.06
CA THR A 131 2.40 -5.53 2.86
C THR A 131 2.22 -5.12 4.32
N ILE A 132 1.27 -5.76 4.99
CA ILE A 132 1.08 -5.71 6.44
C ILE A 132 1.30 -7.12 6.99
N TYR A 133 2.33 -7.29 7.80
CA TYR A 133 2.63 -8.57 8.45
C TYR A 133 1.87 -8.70 9.76
N CYS A 134 1.04 -9.73 9.87
CA CYS A 134 0.29 -10.08 11.07
C CYS A 134 0.98 -11.26 11.76
N LYS A 135 1.66 -10.97 12.88
CA LYS A 135 2.48 -11.95 13.61
C LYS A 135 1.65 -13.12 14.15
N GLU A 136 0.43 -12.85 14.60
CA GLU A 136 -0.46 -13.84 15.23
C GLU A 136 -0.82 -15.00 14.30
N ILE A 137 -1.06 -14.70 13.02
CA ILE A 137 -1.37 -15.68 11.98
C ILE A 137 -0.16 -16.01 11.09
N ASN A 138 0.97 -15.33 11.29
CA ASN A 138 2.18 -15.44 10.48
C ASN A 138 1.93 -15.26 8.96
N LYS A 139 1.07 -14.30 8.60
CA LYS A 139 0.71 -14.00 7.20
C LYS A 139 0.92 -12.53 6.88
N TYR A 140 1.13 -12.25 5.60
CA TYR A 140 1.30 -10.95 5.00
C TYR A 140 0.06 -10.58 4.21
N TYR A 141 -0.66 -9.56 4.64
CA TYR A 141 -1.71 -8.93 3.82
C TYR A 141 -1.05 -8.05 2.77
N VAL A 142 -1.25 -8.36 1.50
CA VAL A 142 -0.68 -7.63 0.37
C VAL A 142 -1.57 -6.43 0.06
N LEU A 143 -1.02 -5.22 0.22
CA LEU A 143 -1.74 -3.97 -0.05
C LEU A 143 -1.60 -3.53 -1.50
N ASP A 144 -0.37 -3.43 -1.98
CA ASP A 144 -0.06 -2.88 -3.31
C ASP A 144 1.18 -3.57 -3.90
N ALA A 145 1.34 -3.46 -5.21
CA ALA A 145 2.46 -4.01 -5.94
C ALA A 145 3.22 -2.90 -6.65
N ILE A 146 4.53 -2.83 -6.38
CA ILE A 146 5.44 -1.84 -6.96
C ILE A 146 6.11 -2.43 -8.19
N CYS A 147 6.48 -3.71 -8.09
CA CYS A 147 7.02 -4.51 -9.17
C CYS A 147 6.60 -5.97 -8.99
N TRP A 148 6.34 -6.68 -10.07
CA TRP A 148 6.03 -8.10 -10.02
C TRP A 148 6.61 -8.83 -11.22
N ASN A 149 7.40 -9.87 -10.99
CA ASN A 149 8.06 -10.62 -12.05
C ASN A 149 8.86 -9.72 -13.03
N SER A 150 9.53 -8.70 -12.48
CA SER A 150 10.27 -7.66 -13.20
C SER A 150 9.42 -6.69 -14.03
N LEU A 151 8.09 -6.78 -13.96
CA LEU A 151 7.19 -5.76 -14.51
C LEU A 151 7.03 -4.63 -13.50
N GLU A 152 7.43 -3.43 -13.88
CA GLU A 152 7.25 -2.24 -13.05
C GLU A 152 5.79 -1.80 -13.08
N LEU A 153 5.23 -1.56 -11.90
CA LEU A 153 3.85 -1.10 -11.72
C LEU A 153 3.79 0.29 -11.07
N CYS A 154 4.91 0.80 -10.55
CA CYS A 154 4.94 2.04 -9.77
C CYS A 154 4.30 3.23 -10.50
N ASN A 155 4.48 3.34 -11.82
CA ASN A 155 3.91 4.41 -12.63
C ASN A 155 2.45 4.17 -13.06
N ASN A 156 1.92 2.97 -12.88
CA ASN A 156 0.53 2.71 -13.21
C ASN A 156 -0.39 3.36 -12.18
N SER A 157 -1.62 3.69 -12.60
CA SER A 157 -2.64 4.19 -11.69
C SER A 157 -3.11 3.10 -10.73
N THR A 158 -3.69 3.51 -9.61
CA THR A 158 -4.05 2.62 -8.51
C THR A 158 -5.10 1.61 -8.91
N ASP A 159 -6.16 2.00 -9.62
CA ASP A 159 -7.11 1.07 -10.27
C ASP A 159 -6.42 -0.07 -11.02
N MET A 160 -5.43 0.27 -11.85
CA MET A 160 -4.75 -0.69 -12.72
C MET A 160 -3.86 -1.62 -11.90
N ARG A 161 -3.06 -1.08 -10.96
CA ARG A 161 -2.28 -1.91 -10.01
C ARG A 161 -3.21 -2.82 -9.21
N PHE A 162 -4.36 -2.29 -8.82
CA PHE A 162 -5.31 -2.96 -7.97
C PHE A 162 -6.00 -4.15 -8.67
N PHE A 163 -6.49 -3.90 -9.88
CA PHE A 163 -7.06 -4.93 -10.75
C PHE A 163 -6.01 -6.01 -11.08
N TRP A 164 -4.82 -5.58 -11.48
CA TRP A 164 -3.75 -6.48 -11.91
C TRP A 164 -3.24 -7.39 -10.79
N LEU A 165 -3.01 -6.82 -9.61
CA LEU A 165 -2.50 -7.58 -8.46
C LEU A 165 -3.46 -8.68 -8.02
N LYS A 166 -4.78 -8.47 -8.12
CA LYS A 166 -5.77 -9.50 -7.78
C LYS A 166 -5.57 -10.77 -8.62
N SER A 167 -5.58 -10.59 -9.95
CA SER A 167 -5.38 -11.69 -10.91
C SER A 167 -4.04 -12.40 -10.67
N LYS A 168 -2.98 -11.65 -10.33
CA LYS A 168 -1.64 -12.22 -10.17
C LYS A 168 -1.44 -12.99 -8.87
N MET A 169 -2.13 -12.58 -7.81
CA MET A 169 -2.21 -13.35 -6.58
C MET A 169 -2.94 -14.70 -6.79
N GLU A 170 -4.04 -14.68 -7.54
CA GLU A 170 -4.79 -15.90 -7.90
C GLU A 170 -3.95 -16.83 -8.77
N GLU A 171 -3.32 -16.31 -9.84
CA GLU A 171 -2.41 -17.06 -10.70
C GLU A 171 -1.24 -17.68 -9.93
N MET A 172 -0.63 -16.93 -9.00
CA MET A 172 0.46 -17.43 -8.16
C MET A 172 0.04 -18.65 -7.36
N TYR A 173 -1.11 -18.61 -6.68
CA TYR A 173 -1.59 -19.77 -5.92
C TYR A 173 -2.00 -20.95 -6.82
N ASN A 174 -2.51 -20.68 -8.01
CA ASN A 174 -2.84 -21.73 -8.98
C ASN A 174 -1.60 -22.46 -9.52
N GLN A 175 -0.42 -21.81 -9.52
CA GLN A 175 0.86 -22.46 -9.85
C GLN A 175 1.35 -23.41 -8.75
N PHE A 176 0.89 -23.21 -7.51
CA PHE A 176 1.26 -24.02 -6.35
C PHE A 176 0.02 -24.61 -5.66
N PRO A 177 -0.79 -25.45 -6.36
CA PRO A 177 -2.07 -25.93 -5.84
C PRO A 177 -1.92 -26.80 -4.58
N ASN A 178 -0.81 -27.53 -4.47
CA ASN A 178 -0.50 -28.42 -3.36
C ASN A 178 0.19 -27.72 -2.17
N LEU A 179 0.32 -26.39 -2.20
CA LEU A 179 0.92 -25.64 -1.11
C LEU A 179 0.05 -25.72 0.15
N PRO A 180 0.58 -26.18 1.29
CA PRO A 180 -0.16 -26.23 2.55
C PRO A 180 -0.71 -24.86 2.93
N GLU A 181 -1.88 -24.81 3.56
CA GLU A 181 -2.53 -23.54 3.96
C GLU A 181 -1.64 -22.68 4.87
N ASN A 182 -0.85 -23.30 5.74
CA ASN A 182 0.10 -22.60 6.61
C ASN A 182 1.27 -21.96 5.83
N ASP A 183 1.59 -22.48 4.64
CA ASP A 183 2.62 -21.93 3.76
C ASP A 183 2.05 -20.90 2.76
N ARG A 184 0.72 -20.74 2.70
CA ARG A 184 0.04 -19.65 2.00
C ARG A 184 0.15 -18.35 2.80
N ARG A 185 1.38 -17.82 2.84
CA ARG A 185 1.75 -16.66 3.65
C ARG A 185 1.21 -15.33 3.14
N PHE A 186 0.67 -15.25 1.91
CA PHE A 186 0.25 -13.98 1.31
C PHE A 186 -1.27 -13.93 1.13
N ILE A 187 -1.93 -13.04 1.86
CA ILE A 187 -3.37 -12.80 1.73
C ILE A 187 -3.56 -11.56 0.87
N TYR A 188 -4.36 -11.65 -0.18
CA TYR A 188 -4.76 -10.47 -0.93
C TYR A 188 -5.69 -9.60 -0.08
N LEU A 189 -5.30 -8.34 0.19
CA LEU A 189 -6.18 -7.44 0.94
C LEU A 189 -7.28 -6.92 0.01
N GLN A 190 -8.51 -7.33 0.28
CA GLN A 190 -9.66 -6.93 -0.52
C GLN A 190 -9.90 -5.42 -0.41
N ARG A 191 -10.27 -4.84 -1.54
CA ARG A 191 -10.45 -3.40 -1.77
C ARG A 191 -11.76 -3.16 -2.49
N TYR A 192 -12.38 -2.02 -2.18
CA TYR A 192 -13.72 -1.71 -2.63
C TYR A 192 -13.75 -0.30 -3.20
N ARG A 193 -14.52 -0.08 -4.27
CA ARG A 193 -14.86 1.27 -4.69
C ARG A 193 -15.69 1.92 -3.59
N MET A 194 -15.43 3.18 -3.29
CA MET A 194 -16.19 3.86 -2.24
C MET A 194 -17.68 3.91 -2.57
N SER A 195 -18.06 4.10 -3.84
CA SER A 195 -19.44 4.02 -4.32
C SER A 195 -20.19 2.75 -3.92
N ASN A 196 -19.47 1.65 -3.68
CA ASN A 196 -20.02 0.33 -3.39
C ASN A 196 -19.68 -0.14 -1.97
N TRP A 197 -19.18 0.76 -1.13
CA TRP A 197 -18.77 0.42 0.22
C TRP A 197 -19.95 0.44 1.18
N ASP A 198 -20.20 -0.68 1.82
CA ASP A 198 -21.09 -0.80 2.97
C ASP A 198 -20.36 -1.61 4.04
N CYS A 199 -20.11 -1.00 5.21
CA CYS A 199 -19.35 -1.63 6.28
C CYS A 199 -20.10 -2.84 6.88
N SER A 200 -21.43 -2.78 6.96
CA SER A 200 -22.26 -3.85 7.52
C SER A 200 -22.33 -5.04 6.57
N GLU A 201 -22.53 -4.79 5.27
CA GLU A 201 -22.51 -5.82 4.24
C GLU A 201 -21.12 -6.45 4.12
N TRP A 202 -20.07 -5.63 4.14
CA TRP A 202 -18.69 -6.11 4.15
C TRP A 202 -18.43 -7.04 5.34
N LYS A 203 -18.77 -6.62 6.56
CA LYS A 203 -18.60 -7.45 7.78
C LYS A 203 -19.33 -8.79 7.67
N LYS A 204 -20.53 -8.80 7.10
CA LYS A 204 -21.35 -10.01 6.94
C LYS A 204 -20.77 -10.97 5.89
N ASN A 205 -20.22 -10.44 4.80
CA ASN A 205 -19.78 -11.23 3.65
C ASN A 205 -18.28 -11.58 3.70
N ASN A 206 -17.49 -10.98 4.60
CA ASN A 206 -16.06 -11.24 4.70
C ASN A 206 -15.79 -12.53 5.49
N SER A 207 -15.09 -13.48 4.85
CA SER A 207 -14.71 -14.75 5.47
C SER A 207 -13.43 -14.68 6.30
N ASP A 208 -12.68 -13.57 6.22
CA ASP A 208 -11.46 -13.38 7.00
C ASP A 208 -11.80 -12.92 8.43
N THR A 209 -12.02 -13.92 9.30
CA THR A 209 -12.32 -13.71 10.72
C THR A 209 -11.20 -13.01 11.48
N PHE A 210 -9.94 -13.20 11.05
CA PHE A 210 -8.81 -12.51 11.68
C PHE A 210 -8.88 -11.00 11.42
N LEU A 211 -9.09 -10.61 10.16
CA LEU A 211 -9.23 -9.21 9.77
C LEU A 211 -10.39 -8.55 10.50
N LEU A 212 -11.56 -9.21 10.57
CA LEU A 212 -12.74 -8.67 11.24
C LEU A 212 -12.51 -8.40 12.74
N ASN A 213 -11.76 -9.26 13.42
CA ASN A 213 -11.50 -9.14 14.86
C ASN A 213 -10.31 -8.21 15.18
N ASN A 214 -9.43 -7.95 14.22
CA ASN A 214 -8.18 -7.22 14.45
C ASN A 214 -8.03 -6.03 13.50
N MET A 215 -9.12 -5.32 13.21
CA MET A 215 -9.09 -4.09 12.42
C MET A 215 -8.23 -3.01 13.09
N ASP A 216 -7.38 -2.36 12.30
CA ASP A 216 -6.64 -1.14 12.70
C ASP A 216 -7.34 0.10 12.17
N GLY A 217 -7.81 0.04 10.92
CA GLY A 217 -8.51 1.15 10.29
C GLY A 217 -8.70 0.94 8.80
N TYR A 218 -8.78 2.05 8.07
CA TYR A 218 -9.09 2.09 6.66
C TYR A 218 -8.09 2.95 5.91
N LEU A 219 -7.60 2.43 4.78
CA LEU A 219 -6.85 3.21 3.82
C LEU A 219 -7.76 3.62 2.66
N ILE A 220 -7.74 4.91 2.33
CA ILE A 220 -8.59 5.52 1.31
C ILE A 220 -7.71 5.97 0.14
N TYR A 221 -7.76 5.27 -0.99
CA TYR A 221 -6.85 5.47 -2.12
C TYR A 221 -7.53 6.19 -3.29
N HIS A 222 -6.93 7.28 -3.77
CA HIS A 222 -7.37 7.89 -5.01
C HIS A 222 -7.01 7.00 -6.21
N GLU A 223 -7.98 6.71 -7.06
CA GLU A 223 -7.89 5.78 -8.20
C GLU A 223 -6.69 6.07 -9.11
N LYS A 224 -6.42 7.34 -9.40
CA LYS A 224 -5.41 7.74 -10.38
C LYS A 224 -4.02 8.02 -9.79
N THR A 225 -3.79 7.73 -8.51
CA THR A 225 -2.44 7.90 -7.92
C THR A 225 -1.48 6.84 -8.44
N ILE A 226 -0.22 7.22 -8.67
CA ILE A 226 0.89 6.30 -8.88
C ILE A 226 1.46 5.86 -7.52
N TYR A 227 2.26 4.79 -7.49
CA TYR A 227 2.97 4.39 -6.28
C TYR A 227 4.26 5.20 -6.17
N GLU A 228 4.30 6.14 -5.23
CA GLU A 228 5.48 6.96 -4.97
C GLU A 228 5.81 6.95 -3.48
N PRO A 229 7.04 6.59 -3.10
CA PRO A 229 7.40 6.57 -1.69
C PRO A 229 7.31 7.92 -1.00
N GLY A 230 6.91 7.91 0.27
CA GLY A 230 6.71 9.10 1.08
C GLY A 230 5.23 9.40 1.33
N LEU A 231 5.00 10.45 2.11
CA LEU A 231 3.66 10.89 2.50
C LEU A 231 2.93 11.51 1.31
N THR A 232 1.66 11.16 1.11
CA THR A 232 0.84 11.69 0.01
C THR A 232 -0.59 11.98 0.45
N PRO A 233 -1.21 13.08 -0.02
CA PRO A 233 -2.60 13.39 0.28
C PRO A 233 -3.59 12.56 -0.58
N LEU A 234 -3.08 11.76 -1.53
CA LEU A 234 -3.86 10.86 -2.39
C LEU A 234 -4.11 9.49 -1.75
N VAL A 235 -3.58 9.27 -0.54
CA VAL A 235 -3.92 8.13 0.30
C VAL A 235 -4.28 8.67 1.68
N GLY A 236 -5.52 8.44 2.09
CA GLY A 236 -6.04 8.79 3.41
C GLY A 236 -5.95 7.62 4.39
N TRP A 237 -5.76 7.93 5.66
CA TRP A 237 -5.84 7.03 6.79
C TRP A 237 -6.99 7.47 7.71
N ILE A 238 -7.81 6.51 8.12
CA ILE A 238 -8.86 6.69 9.12
C ILE A 238 -8.80 5.51 10.10
N PRO A 239 -8.70 5.74 11.42
CA PRO A 239 -8.82 4.69 12.44
C PRO A 239 -10.14 3.94 12.34
N TYR A 240 -10.18 2.68 12.76
CA TYR A 240 -11.39 1.86 12.68
C TYR A 240 -12.57 2.51 13.42
N GLU A 241 -12.32 3.15 14.55
CA GLU A 241 -13.32 3.79 15.39
C GLU A 241 -13.95 5.04 14.76
N ASP A 242 -13.27 5.66 13.79
CA ASP A 242 -13.65 6.95 13.21
C ASP A 242 -14.34 6.81 11.84
N ILE A 243 -14.59 5.58 11.37
CA ILE A 243 -15.18 5.36 10.03
C ILE A 243 -16.58 5.96 9.88
N ASP A 244 -17.37 6.01 10.95
CA ASP A 244 -18.71 6.59 10.92
C ASP A 244 -18.65 8.11 10.68
N ILE A 245 -17.56 8.78 11.06
CA ILE A 245 -17.36 10.21 10.79
C ILE A 245 -17.24 10.45 9.28
N LEU A 246 -16.53 9.57 8.58
CA LEU A 246 -16.44 9.62 7.12
C LEU A 246 -17.82 9.42 6.47
N LEU A 247 -18.55 8.39 6.89
CA LEU A 247 -19.82 8.01 6.27
C LEU A 247 -20.95 9.01 6.53
N ASN A 248 -20.94 9.71 7.67
CA ASN A 248 -21.93 10.74 7.98
C ASN A 248 -21.69 12.08 7.27
N SER A 249 -20.52 12.25 6.64
CA SER A 249 -20.12 13.50 6.00
C SER A 249 -20.26 13.48 4.47
N VAL A 250 -20.77 12.37 3.92
CA VAL A 250 -20.97 12.10 2.49
C VAL A 250 -22.45 11.80 2.27
#